data_AF-A0A969JKN0-F1
#
_entry.id   AF-A0A969JKN0-F1
#
_cell.length_a   1.000
_cell.length_b   1.000
_cell.length_c   1.000
_cell.angle_alpha   90.00
_cell.angle_beta   90.00
_cell.angle_gamma   90.00
#
_symmetry.space_group_name_H-M   'P 1'
#
loop_
_entity.id
_entity.type
_entity.pdbx_description
1 polymer ?
#
loop_
_entity_poly.entity_id
_entity_poly.type
_entity_poly.pdbx_seq_one_letter_code
_entity_poly.pdbx_strand_id
1 'polypeptide(L)'
;MLAHLQKQGVTIDKPAQLMMALRQIAGQLRQYDIWSSRQPLEVYNPENSDYTLRNDLPQDTYDEVSLEQQELLTFFEQCLKTELSQAIDKGIGDRIAALEKSKYAPFAPKFVLGLQQYYEKGLSLKEIAPELGKTSWDQARRVLNPGELLNTVRTLTLEKVLDCVLDKAHKMGLTSLPPEPNYLQNLMEQIEAFADTEIFQEAAEEIRAGKNRSMQSAYAHALRLSLSQRCQSSILEVHHV
;
A
#
# COMPACT_ATOMS: atom_id res chain seq x y z
N MET A 1 -24.95 48.98 29.20
CA MET A 1 -25.78 47.76 29.32
C MET A 1 -26.01 47.36 30.78
N LEU A 2 -24.97 46.99 31.56
CA LEU A 2 -25.09 46.60 32.97
C LEU A 2 -25.83 47.65 33.84
N ALA A 3 -25.42 48.92 33.77
CA ALA A 3 -26.08 50.01 34.48
C ALA A 3 -27.55 50.27 34.06
N HIS A 4 -27.96 49.78 32.89
CA HIS A 4 -29.35 49.89 32.41
C HIS A 4 -30.20 48.71 32.90
N LEU A 5 -29.62 47.51 32.94
CA LEU A 5 -30.25 46.30 33.48
C LEU A 5 -30.45 46.38 35.01
N GLN A 6 -29.49 46.96 35.74
CA GLN A 6 -29.64 47.21 37.17
C GLN A 6 -30.76 48.21 37.48
N LYS A 7 -30.97 49.21 36.61
CA LYS A 7 -32.11 50.14 36.70
C LYS A 7 -33.46 49.45 36.42
N GLN A 8 -33.45 48.32 35.72
CA GLN A 8 -34.63 47.48 35.47
C GLN A 8 -34.81 46.37 36.52
N GLY A 9 -34.04 46.39 37.61
CA GLY A 9 -34.17 45.46 38.74
C GLY A 9 -33.44 44.13 38.57
N VAL A 10 -32.55 44.00 37.57
CA VAL A 10 -31.75 42.78 37.37
C VAL A 10 -30.55 42.77 38.31
N THR A 11 -30.49 41.79 39.22
CA THR A 11 -29.47 41.57 40.25
C THR A 11 -28.17 40.97 39.68
N ILE A 12 -27.52 41.69 38.77
CA ILE A 12 -26.16 41.36 38.29
C ILE A 12 -25.22 42.50 38.64
N ASP A 13 -24.33 42.25 39.61
CA ASP A 13 -23.52 43.31 40.21
C ASP A 13 -22.18 43.52 39.48
N LYS A 14 -21.67 42.48 38.80
CA LYS A 14 -20.34 42.51 38.16
C LYS A 14 -20.41 42.30 36.63
N PRO A 15 -19.62 43.04 35.83
CA PRO A 15 -19.55 42.86 34.37
C PRO A 15 -19.19 41.42 33.93
N ALA A 16 -18.34 40.74 34.70
CA ALA A 16 -17.99 39.34 34.44
C ALA A 16 -19.19 38.39 34.59
N GLN A 17 -20.05 38.62 35.58
CA GLN A 17 -21.28 37.85 35.78
C GLN A 17 -22.29 38.10 34.65
N LEU A 18 -22.39 39.34 34.18
CA LEU A 18 -23.21 39.66 33.00
C LEU A 18 -22.71 38.92 31.76
N MET A 19 -21.39 38.90 31.53
CA MET A 19 -20.81 38.19 30.39
C MET A 19 -21.07 36.68 30.45
N MET A 20 -20.97 36.07 31.64
CA MET A 20 -21.32 34.67 31.83
C MET A 20 -22.80 34.39 31.54
N ALA A 21 -23.70 35.22 32.05
CA ALA A 21 -25.14 35.08 31.80
C ALA A 21 -25.48 35.23 30.30
N LEU A 22 -24.86 36.19 29.60
CA LEU A 22 -25.05 36.37 28.17
C LEU A 22 -24.55 35.17 27.34
N ARG A 23 -23.41 34.57 27.73
CA ARG A 23 -22.91 33.35 27.09
C ARG A 23 -23.86 32.17 27.30
N GLN A 24 -24.44 32.04 28.49
CA GLN A 24 -25.41 31.01 28.79
C GLN A 24 -26.68 31.17 27.94
N ILE A 25 -27.21 32.39 27.85
CA ILE A 25 -28.38 32.71 27.01
C ILE A 25 -28.06 32.46 25.53
N ALA A 26 -26.88 32.84 25.04
CA ALA A 26 -26.47 32.56 23.68
C ALA A 26 -26.37 31.05 23.40
N GLY A 27 -25.89 30.27 24.36
CA GLY A 27 -25.90 28.80 24.29
C GLY A 27 -27.30 28.22 24.21
N GLN A 28 -28.23 28.73 25.03
CA GLN A 28 -29.63 28.30 25.04
C GLN A 28 -30.36 28.69 23.74
N LEU A 29 -30.13 29.90 23.22
CA LEU A 29 -30.69 30.34 21.95
C LEU A 29 -30.16 29.50 20.79
N ARG A 30 -28.87 29.19 20.78
CA ARG A 30 -28.29 28.30 19.77
C ARG A 30 -28.87 26.89 19.84
N GLN A 31 -29.05 26.34 21.04
CA GLN A 31 -29.70 25.05 21.20
C GLN A 31 -31.14 25.11 20.72
N TYR A 32 -31.88 26.15 21.10
CA TYR A 32 -33.25 26.37 20.65
C TYR A 32 -33.32 26.45 19.13
N ASP A 33 -32.49 27.26 18.48
CA ASP A 33 -32.42 27.35 17.01
C ASP A 33 -32.14 25.98 16.38
N ILE A 34 -31.19 25.21 16.92
CA ILE A 34 -30.88 23.87 16.41
C ILE A 34 -32.09 22.93 16.57
N TRP A 35 -32.81 23.01 17.69
CA TRP A 35 -33.97 22.15 17.94
C TRP A 35 -35.24 22.61 17.19
N SER A 36 -35.42 23.91 16.98
CA SER A 36 -36.58 24.49 16.29
C SER A 36 -36.44 24.46 14.76
N SER A 37 -35.20 24.43 14.24
CA SER A 37 -34.92 24.27 12.81
C SER A 37 -34.83 22.81 12.35
N ARG A 38 -34.86 21.84 13.27
CA ARG A 38 -34.96 20.42 12.94
C ARG A 38 -36.31 20.16 12.28
N GLN A 39 -36.26 19.84 10.99
CA GLN A 39 -37.40 19.28 10.31
C GLN A 39 -37.38 17.75 10.48
N PRO A 40 -38.54 17.10 10.72
CA PRO A 40 -38.62 15.64 10.75
C PRO A 40 -38.10 15.02 9.45
N LEU A 41 -37.40 13.89 9.57
CA LEU A 41 -36.93 13.09 8.43
C LEU A 41 -38.08 12.35 7.73
N GLU A 42 -39.21 12.24 8.41
CA GLU A 42 -40.44 11.63 7.92
C GLU A 42 -41.50 12.71 7.69
N VAL A 43 -42.15 12.65 6.52
CA VAL A 43 -43.29 13.50 6.18
C VAL A 43 -44.50 12.61 5.98
N TYR A 44 -45.62 13.01 6.57
CA TYR A 44 -46.88 12.31 6.42
C TYR A 44 -47.33 12.33 4.96
N ASN A 45 -47.51 11.14 4.39
CA ASN A 45 -48.02 10.98 3.03
C ASN A 45 -49.53 10.73 3.08
N PRO A 46 -50.36 11.71 2.65
CA PRO A 46 -51.81 11.57 2.70
C PRO A 46 -52.37 10.53 1.73
N GLU A 47 -51.62 10.09 0.72
CA GLU A 47 -52.09 9.08 -0.24
C GLU A 47 -52.04 7.66 0.36
N ASN A 48 -51.06 7.39 1.21
CA ASN A 48 -50.88 6.07 1.85
C ASN A 48 -51.26 6.05 3.34
N SER A 49 -51.67 7.19 3.90
CA SER A 49 -51.97 7.36 5.34
C SER A 49 -50.82 6.92 6.24
N ASP A 50 -49.58 7.11 5.79
CA ASP A 50 -48.38 6.64 6.47
C ASP A 50 -47.26 7.68 6.40
N TYR A 51 -46.29 7.57 7.29
CA TYR A 51 -45.11 8.43 7.32
C TYR A 51 -44.05 7.88 6.36
N THR A 52 -43.60 8.70 5.42
CA THR A 52 -42.55 8.33 4.46
C THR A 52 -41.32 9.19 4.65
N LEU A 53 -40.15 8.61 4.44
CA LEU A 53 -38.88 9.34 4.49
C LEU A 53 -38.85 10.45 3.44
N ARG A 54 -38.26 11.58 3.80
CA ARG A 54 -38.16 12.75 2.94
C ARG A 54 -37.28 12.49 1.72
N ASN A 55 -37.89 12.58 0.53
CA ASN A 55 -37.21 12.40 -0.75
C ASN A 55 -36.54 13.69 -1.26
N ASP A 56 -36.75 14.83 -0.59
CA ASP A 56 -36.16 16.12 -0.92
C ASP A 56 -34.78 16.35 -0.28
N LEU A 57 -34.37 15.46 0.62
CA LEU A 57 -33.01 15.42 1.16
C LEU A 57 -32.14 14.51 0.28
N PRO A 58 -30.86 14.86 0.04
CA PRO A 58 -29.94 13.98 -0.67
C PRO A 58 -29.89 12.62 0.05
N GLN A 59 -30.32 11.56 -0.66
CA GLN A 59 -30.21 10.18 -0.20
C GLN A 59 -28.84 9.58 -0.53
N ASP A 60 -27.88 10.41 -0.94
CA ASP A 60 -26.49 10.02 -1.12
C ASP A 60 -25.88 9.72 0.26
N THR A 61 -26.26 8.60 0.84
CA THR A 61 -25.36 7.84 1.70
C THR A 61 -24.21 7.44 0.80
N TYR A 62 -23.17 8.27 0.76
CA TYR A 62 -21.83 7.74 0.56
C TYR A 62 -21.71 6.61 1.58
N ASP A 63 -21.69 5.38 1.10
CA ASP A 63 -21.56 4.22 1.96
C ASP A 63 -20.17 4.33 2.60
N GLU A 64 -20.10 4.86 3.82
CA GLU A 64 -18.83 5.11 4.52
C GLU A 64 -17.97 3.83 4.56
N VAL A 65 -18.64 2.67 4.62
CA VAL A 65 -18.05 1.34 4.52
C VAL A 65 -17.33 1.12 3.18
N SER A 66 -17.87 1.62 2.07
CA SER A 66 -17.25 1.51 0.75
C SER A 66 -15.98 2.36 0.61
N LEU A 67 -15.97 3.54 1.24
CA LEU A 67 -14.80 4.43 1.25
C LEU A 67 -13.67 3.83 2.08
N GLU A 68 -13.97 3.33 3.28
CA GLU A 68 -12.96 2.68 4.15
C GLU A 68 -12.35 1.43 3.50
N GLN A 69 -13.17 0.61 2.83
CA GLN A 69 -12.69 -0.57 2.09
C GLN A 69 -11.78 -0.16 0.94
N GLN A 70 -12.14 0.88 0.19
CA GLN A 70 -11.34 1.36 -0.93
C GLN A 70 -10.02 1.96 -0.47
N GLU A 71 -10.00 2.66 0.67
CA GLU A 71 -8.77 3.16 1.28
C GLU A 71 -7.84 2.02 1.72
N LEU A 72 -8.40 0.96 2.33
CA LEU A 72 -7.62 -0.19 2.77
C LEU A 72 -7.01 -0.95 1.58
N LEU A 73 -7.78 -1.15 0.51
CA LEU A 73 -7.29 -1.77 -0.72
C LEU A 73 -6.19 -0.93 -1.37
N THR A 74 -6.41 0.38 -1.49
CA THR A 74 -5.40 1.31 -2.04
C THR A 74 -4.11 1.29 -1.22
N PHE A 75 -4.23 1.25 0.11
CA PHE A 75 -3.09 1.11 1.01
C PHE A 75 -2.34 -0.20 0.76
N PHE A 76 -3.07 -1.32 0.65
CA PHE A 76 -2.46 -2.62 0.45
C PHE A 76 -1.73 -2.70 -0.90
N GLU A 77 -2.34 -2.22 -1.98
CA GLU A 77 -1.72 -2.15 -3.30
C GLU A 77 -0.44 -1.30 -3.31
N GLN A 78 -0.48 -0.13 -2.65
CA GLN A 78 0.69 0.73 -2.51
C GLN A 78 1.80 0.06 -1.71
N CYS A 79 1.44 -0.62 -0.62
CA CYS A 79 2.38 -1.39 0.18
C CYS A 79 3.02 -2.50 -0.66
N LEU A 80 2.21 -3.33 -1.33
CA LEU A 80 2.69 -4.41 -2.18
C LEU A 80 3.63 -3.92 -3.28
N LYS A 81 3.27 -2.84 -3.99
CA LYS A 81 4.10 -2.27 -5.04
C LYS A 81 5.43 -1.73 -4.51
N THR A 82 5.39 -1.04 -3.38
CA THR A 82 6.58 -0.44 -2.76
C THR A 82 7.52 -1.53 -2.26
N GLU A 83 7.00 -2.51 -1.51
CA GLU A 83 7.78 -3.59 -0.96
C GLU A 83 8.31 -4.54 -2.03
N LEU A 84 7.56 -4.78 -3.12
CA LEU A 84 8.06 -5.54 -4.28
C LEU A 84 9.30 -4.87 -4.89
N SER A 85 9.25 -3.55 -5.12
CA SER A 85 10.39 -2.81 -5.68
C SER A 85 11.61 -2.92 -4.78
N GLN A 86 11.44 -2.71 -3.48
CA GLN A 86 12.52 -2.82 -2.50
C GLN A 86 13.06 -4.26 -2.40
N ALA A 87 12.19 -5.27 -2.43
CA ALA A 87 12.56 -6.67 -2.39
C ALA A 87 13.35 -7.09 -3.63
N ILE A 88 12.99 -6.60 -4.82
CA ILE A 88 13.78 -6.80 -6.06
C ILE A 88 15.17 -6.20 -5.90
N ASP A 89 15.24 -4.95 -5.44
CA ASP A 89 16.51 -4.25 -5.27
C ASP A 89 17.42 -4.94 -4.26
N LYS A 90 16.85 -5.36 -3.14
CA LYS A 90 17.56 -6.12 -2.12
C LYS A 90 17.98 -7.49 -2.64
N GLY A 91 17.09 -8.22 -3.30
CA GLY A 91 17.38 -9.55 -3.85
C GLY A 91 18.51 -9.53 -4.90
N ILE A 92 18.53 -8.51 -5.76
CA ILE A 92 19.64 -8.30 -6.71
C ILE A 92 20.93 -7.98 -5.95
N GLY A 93 20.89 -7.06 -4.98
CA GLY A 93 22.06 -6.68 -4.18
C GLY A 93 22.65 -7.84 -3.39
N ASP A 94 21.81 -8.59 -2.68
CA ASP A 94 22.20 -9.76 -1.89
C ASP A 94 22.80 -10.84 -2.80
N ARG A 95 22.24 -11.03 -4.01
CA ARG A 95 22.80 -11.99 -4.96
C ARG A 95 24.15 -11.57 -5.50
N ILE A 96 24.35 -10.29 -5.82
CA ILE A 96 25.65 -9.75 -6.24
C ILE A 96 26.67 -9.94 -5.12
N ALA A 97 26.34 -9.55 -3.89
CA ALA A 97 27.21 -9.72 -2.72
C ALA A 97 27.57 -11.19 -2.45
N ALA A 98 26.61 -12.11 -2.64
CA ALA A 98 26.86 -13.54 -2.54
C ALA A 98 27.79 -14.05 -3.65
N LEU A 99 27.64 -13.56 -4.88
CA LEU A 99 28.53 -13.90 -6.00
C LEU A 99 29.96 -13.42 -5.73
N GLU A 100 30.14 -12.19 -5.25
CA GLU A 100 31.45 -11.59 -4.90
C GLU A 100 32.21 -12.38 -3.85
N LYS A 101 31.50 -12.98 -2.87
CA LYS A 101 32.10 -13.81 -1.81
C LYS A 101 32.36 -15.25 -2.22
N SER A 102 31.99 -15.63 -3.44
CA SER A 102 32.04 -17.01 -3.91
C SER A 102 33.09 -17.21 -5.01
N LYS A 103 33.26 -18.46 -5.46
CA LYS A 103 34.06 -18.78 -6.66
C LYS A 103 33.52 -18.15 -7.97
N TYR A 104 32.36 -17.50 -7.93
CA TYR A 104 31.74 -16.81 -9.06
C TYR A 104 31.96 -15.29 -9.04
N ALA A 105 32.83 -14.77 -8.16
CA ALA A 105 33.14 -13.33 -8.05
C ALA A 105 33.42 -12.62 -9.39
N PRO A 106 34.15 -13.19 -10.36
CA PRO A 106 34.38 -12.54 -11.66
C PRO A 106 33.11 -12.27 -12.48
N PHE A 107 31.99 -12.91 -12.12
CA PHE A 107 30.71 -12.81 -12.83
C PHE A 107 29.71 -11.91 -12.11
N ALA A 108 29.98 -11.48 -10.87
CA ALA A 108 29.17 -10.52 -10.13
C ALA A 108 28.84 -9.24 -10.94
N PRO A 109 29.82 -8.57 -11.60
CA PRO A 109 29.52 -7.37 -12.40
C PRO A 109 28.68 -7.66 -13.65
N LYS A 110 28.64 -8.92 -14.11
CA LYS A 110 27.84 -9.35 -15.28
C LYS A 110 26.43 -9.79 -14.91
N PHE A 111 26.11 -9.90 -13.63
CA PHE A 111 24.82 -10.40 -13.16
C PHE A 111 23.65 -9.53 -13.64
N VAL A 112 23.75 -8.21 -13.46
CA VAL A 112 22.74 -7.24 -13.89
C VAL A 112 22.53 -7.29 -15.41
N LEU A 113 23.62 -7.31 -16.18
CA LEU A 113 23.56 -7.41 -17.63
C LEU A 113 22.85 -8.70 -18.09
N GLY A 114 23.16 -9.83 -17.45
CA GLY A 114 22.50 -11.09 -17.77
C GLY A 114 21.01 -11.11 -17.41
N LEU A 115 20.60 -10.42 -16.33
CA LEU A 115 19.18 -10.25 -16.01
C LEU A 115 18.47 -9.38 -17.06
N GLN A 116 19.09 -8.30 -17.54
CA GLN A 116 18.55 -7.48 -18.62
C GLN A 116 18.36 -8.31 -19.90
N GLN A 117 19.37 -9.07 -20.30
CA GLN A 117 19.26 -9.97 -21.46
C GLN A 117 18.15 -11.01 -21.30
N TYR A 118 17.97 -11.54 -20.09
CA TYR A 118 16.95 -12.53 -19.80
C TYR A 118 15.53 -11.95 -19.82
N TYR A 119 15.29 -10.82 -19.16
CA TYR A 119 13.95 -10.25 -18.98
C TYR A 119 13.55 -9.23 -20.04
N GLU A 120 14.48 -8.46 -20.62
CA GLU A 120 14.17 -7.47 -21.67
C GLU A 120 14.21 -8.07 -23.07
N LYS A 121 15.23 -8.90 -23.35
CA LYS A 121 15.42 -9.50 -24.68
C LYS A 121 14.84 -10.91 -24.79
N GLY A 122 14.32 -11.47 -23.69
CA GLY A 122 13.75 -12.81 -23.65
C GLY A 122 14.75 -13.93 -23.94
N LEU A 123 16.06 -13.67 -23.81
CA LEU A 123 17.10 -14.64 -24.14
C LEU A 123 17.12 -15.78 -23.13
N SER A 124 17.32 -17.00 -23.62
CA SER A 124 17.50 -18.16 -22.76
C SER A 124 18.87 -18.14 -22.08
N LEU A 125 18.99 -18.81 -20.92
CA LEU A 125 20.27 -18.95 -20.22
C LEU A 125 21.36 -19.61 -21.08
N LYS A 126 20.99 -20.41 -22.09
CA LYS A 126 21.94 -21.01 -23.04
C LYS A 126 22.53 -19.95 -23.98
N GLU A 127 21.71 -18.99 -24.41
CA GLU A 127 22.11 -17.88 -25.28
C GLU A 127 22.93 -16.83 -24.52
N ILE A 128 22.63 -16.63 -23.23
CA ILE A 128 23.36 -15.69 -22.35
C ILE A 128 24.70 -16.28 -21.86
N ALA A 129 24.85 -17.61 -21.83
CA ALA A 129 26.03 -18.28 -21.30
C ALA A 129 27.36 -17.74 -21.86
N PRO A 130 27.55 -17.54 -23.18
CA PRO A 130 28.78 -17.01 -23.74
C PRO A 130 29.14 -15.61 -23.24
N GLU A 131 28.15 -14.73 -23.06
CA GLU A 131 28.33 -13.35 -22.58
C GLU A 131 28.80 -13.34 -21.11
N LEU A 132 28.32 -14.31 -20.33
CA LEU A 132 28.79 -14.60 -18.97
C LEU A 132 30.14 -15.35 -18.94
N GLY A 133 30.78 -15.62 -20.08
CA GLY A 133 32.02 -16.41 -20.14
C GLY A 133 31.81 -17.88 -19.76
N LYS A 134 30.61 -18.41 -19.96
CA LYS A 134 30.21 -19.80 -19.70
C LYS A 134 29.90 -20.53 -21.00
N THR A 135 30.05 -21.85 -20.98
CA THR A 135 29.84 -22.70 -22.17
C THR A 135 28.54 -23.49 -22.12
N SER A 136 27.89 -23.57 -20.95
CA SER A 136 26.68 -24.37 -20.76
C SER A 136 25.60 -23.64 -19.97
N TRP A 137 24.36 -24.06 -20.22
CA TRP A 137 23.17 -23.59 -19.52
C TRP A 137 23.27 -23.79 -17.99
N ASP A 138 23.80 -24.93 -17.53
CA ASP A 138 23.95 -25.20 -16.09
C ASP A 138 24.89 -24.19 -15.41
N GLN A 139 25.98 -23.82 -16.08
CA GLN A 139 26.91 -22.84 -15.55
C GLN A 139 26.32 -21.43 -15.52
N ALA A 140 25.56 -21.04 -16.54
CA ALA A 140 24.84 -19.76 -16.57
C ALA A 140 23.76 -19.71 -15.48
N ARG A 141 23.04 -20.82 -15.25
CA ARG A 141 22.04 -20.93 -14.19
C ARG A 141 22.64 -20.70 -12.81
N ARG A 142 23.84 -21.21 -12.51
CA ARG A 142 24.49 -21.00 -11.19
C ARG A 142 24.80 -19.53 -10.91
N VAL A 143 24.99 -18.73 -11.96
CA VAL A 143 25.24 -17.28 -11.82
C VAL A 143 23.91 -16.52 -11.74
N LEU A 144 23.06 -16.65 -12.76
CA LEU A 144 21.84 -15.82 -12.89
C LEU A 144 20.65 -16.30 -12.06
N ASN A 145 20.50 -17.62 -11.88
CA ASN A 145 19.38 -18.34 -11.28
C ASN A 145 18.05 -17.54 -11.12
N PRO A 146 17.33 -17.24 -12.22
CA PRO A 146 16.13 -16.39 -12.17
C PRO A 146 15.03 -16.92 -11.24
N GLY A 147 14.92 -18.25 -11.10
CA GLY A 147 13.95 -18.86 -10.20
C GLY A 147 14.31 -18.73 -8.72
N GLU A 148 15.60 -18.78 -8.37
CA GLU A 148 16.05 -18.51 -6.99
C GLU A 148 15.87 -17.03 -6.63
N LEU A 149 16.14 -16.13 -7.58
CA LEU A 149 15.86 -14.71 -7.42
C LEU A 149 14.36 -14.46 -7.22
N LEU A 150 13.49 -15.04 -8.06
CA LEU A 150 12.03 -14.92 -7.92
C LEU A 150 11.57 -15.37 -6.52
N ASN A 151 12.02 -16.54 -6.06
CA ASN A 151 11.65 -17.05 -4.75
C ASN A 151 12.15 -16.14 -3.62
N THR A 152 13.38 -15.63 -3.73
CA THR A 152 13.95 -14.72 -2.73
C THR A 152 13.16 -13.42 -2.65
N VAL A 153 12.83 -12.83 -3.82
CA VAL A 153 12.00 -11.62 -3.89
C VAL A 153 10.61 -11.89 -3.34
N ARG A 154 9.98 -13.04 -3.67
CA ARG A 154 8.69 -13.44 -3.10
C ARG A 154 8.73 -13.45 -1.57
N THR A 155 9.66 -14.19 -0.98
CA THR A 155 9.79 -14.27 0.48
C THR A 155 9.98 -12.88 1.11
N LEU A 156 10.90 -12.08 0.59
CA LEU A 156 11.14 -10.72 1.10
C LEU A 156 9.90 -9.82 0.98
N THR A 157 9.18 -9.91 -0.14
CA THR A 157 7.97 -9.12 -0.38
C THR A 157 6.89 -9.49 0.64
N LEU A 158 6.65 -10.78 0.85
CA LEU A 158 5.63 -11.27 1.78
C LEU A 158 5.93 -10.86 3.23
N GLU A 159 7.17 -11.03 3.67
CA GLU A 159 7.61 -10.61 5.01
C GLU A 159 7.37 -9.11 5.21
N LYS A 160 7.73 -8.29 4.22
CA LYS A 160 7.62 -6.83 4.30
C LYS A 160 6.18 -6.32 4.20
N VAL A 161 5.37 -6.95 3.36
CA VAL A 161 3.93 -6.63 3.26
C VAL A 161 3.23 -6.99 4.56
N LEU A 162 3.57 -8.13 5.18
CA LEU A 162 3.04 -8.48 6.50
C LEU A 162 3.43 -7.43 7.54
N ASP A 163 4.71 -7.03 7.62
CA ASP A 163 5.19 -6.00 8.55
C ASP A 163 4.38 -4.69 8.37
N CYS A 164 4.21 -4.26 7.12
CA CYS A 164 3.48 -3.06 6.73
C CYS A 164 2.00 -3.09 7.10
N VAL A 165 1.31 -4.22 6.87
CA VAL A 165 -0.10 -4.40 7.25
C VAL A 165 -0.26 -4.45 8.76
N LEU A 166 0.62 -5.15 9.47
CA LEU A 166 0.60 -5.22 10.93
C LEU A 166 0.84 -3.85 11.58
N ASP A 167 1.77 -3.05 11.06
CA ASP A 167 2.02 -1.69 11.53
C ASP A 167 0.81 -0.77 11.32
N LYS A 168 0.14 -0.87 10.16
CA LYS A 168 -1.10 -0.14 9.89
C LYS A 168 -2.22 -0.56 10.84
N ALA A 169 -2.41 -1.86 11.01
CA ALA A 169 -3.46 -2.41 11.87
C ALA A 169 -3.22 -2.04 13.35
N HIS A 170 -1.97 -2.01 13.80
CA HIS A 170 -1.60 -1.53 15.12
C HIS A 170 -1.91 -0.04 15.32
N LYS A 171 -1.54 0.82 14.35
CA LYS A 171 -1.85 2.26 14.38
C LYS A 171 -3.34 2.55 14.42
N MET A 172 -4.15 1.67 13.83
CA MET A 172 -5.61 1.74 13.87
C MET A 172 -6.23 1.10 15.13
N GLY A 173 -5.42 0.52 16.02
CA GLY A 173 -5.91 -0.14 17.23
C GLY A 173 -6.64 -1.47 16.97
N LEU A 174 -6.47 -2.05 15.78
CA LEU A 174 -7.15 -3.28 15.36
C LEU A 174 -6.46 -4.54 15.89
N THR A 175 -5.18 -4.46 16.27
CA THR A 175 -4.40 -5.59 16.78
C THR A 175 -3.47 -5.16 17.92
N SER A 176 -3.18 -6.11 18.82
CA SER A 176 -2.12 -6.01 19.81
C SER A 176 -0.77 -6.43 19.21
N LEU A 177 0.34 -5.89 19.71
CA LEU A 177 1.68 -6.40 19.40
C LEU A 177 2.20 -7.22 20.60
N PRO A 178 2.49 -8.52 20.44
CA PRO A 178 2.32 -9.34 19.24
C PRO A 178 0.85 -9.77 19.01
N PRO A 179 0.42 -9.95 17.75
CA PRO A 179 -0.93 -10.41 17.44
C PRO A 179 -1.10 -11.88 17.80
N GLU A 180 -2.36 -12.34 17.91
CA GLU A 180 -2.62 -13.75 18.15
C GLU A 180 -2.06 -14.64 17.01
N PRO A 181 -1.45 -15.80 17.32
CA PRO A 181 -0.80 -16.65 16.31
C PRO A 181 -1.71 -17.06 15.16
N ASN A 182 -2.97 -17.41 15.45
CA ASN A 182 -3.94 -17.83 14.44
C ASN A 182 -4.32 -16.68 13.49
N TYR A 183 -4.40 -15.46 14.02
CA TYR A 183 -4.65 -14.27 13.20
C TYR A 183 -3.48 -14.00 12.25
N LEU A 184 -2.25 -14.08 12.76
CA LEU A 184 -1.05 -13.88 11.95
C LEU A 184 -0.92 -14.93 10.85
N GLN A 185 -1.22 -16.20 11.15
CA GLN A 185 -1.19 -17.27 10.17
C GLN A 185 -2.22 -17.02 9.05
N ASN A 186 -3.47 -16.74 9.40
CA ASN A 186 -4.52 -16.48 8.41
C ASN A 186 -4.20 -15.26 7.55
N LEU A 187 -3.66 -14.19 8.15
CA LEU A 187 -3.26 -12.99 7.43
C LEU A 187 -2.12 -13.29 6.44
N MET A 188 -1.11 -14.04 6.87
CA MET A 188 -0.02 -14.45 5.98
C MET A 188 -0.54 -15.28 4.80
N GLU A 189 -1.41 -16.27 5.06
CA GLU A 189 -2.00 -17.12 4.02
C GLU A 189 -2.79 -16.29 2.97
N GLN A 190 -3.52 -15.26 3.41
CA GLN A 190 -4.24 -14.36 2.51
C GLN A 190 -3.30 -13.46 1.70
N ILE A 191 -2.26 -12.90 2.33
CA ILE A 191 -1.25 -12.09 1.65
C ILE A 191 -0.52 -12.93 0.61
N GLU A 192 -0.16 -14.18 0.95
CA GLU A 192 0.48 -15.13 0.04
C GLU A 192 -0.39 -15.43 -1.17
N ALA A 193 -1.65 -15.83 -0.95
CA ALA A 193 -2.57 -16.17 -2.03
C ALA A 193 -2.79 -14.98 -2.98
N PHE A 194 -2.94 -13.77 -2.44
CA PHE A 194 -3.09 -12.56 -3.23
C PHE A 194 -1.82 -12.23 -4.03
N ALA A 195 -0.67 -12.15 -3.37
CA ALA A 195 0.58 -11.79 -4.03
C ALA A 195 1.01 -12.83 -5.09
N ASP A 196 0.73 -14.11 -4.86
CA ASP A 196 0.98 -15.15 -5.85
C ASP A 196 0.09 -14.98 -7.08
N THR A 197 -1.20 -14.72 -6.88
CA THR A 197 -2.15 -14.53 -7.97
C THR A 197 -1.79 -13.29 -8.80
N GLU A 198 -1.45 -12.18 -8.13
CA GLU A 198 -1.22 -10.89 -8.81
C GLU A 198 0.19 -10.75 -9.40
N ILE A 199 1.21 -11.41 -8.83
CA ILE A 199 2.61 -11.12 -9.18
C ILE A 199 3.40 -12.38 -9.53
N PHE A 200 3.38 -13.40 -8.68
CA PHE A 200 4.42 -14.44 -8.72
C PHE A 200 4.04 -15.69 -9.54
N GLN A 201 2.76 -16.01 -9.69
CA GLN A 201 2.33 -17.21 -10.40
C GLN A 201 2.70 -17.14 -11.89
N GLU A 202 2.28 -16.07 -12.58
CA GLU A 202 2.61 -15.87 -14.00
C GLU A 202 4.12 -15.83 -14.20
N ALA A 203 4.85 -15.13 -13.32
CA ALA A 203 6.31 -15.06 -13.37
C ALA A 203 6.98 -16.45 -13.24
N ALA A 204 6.46 -17.30 -12.37
CA ALA A 204 6.96 -18.67 -12.21
C ALA A 204 6.67 -19.50 -13.46
N GLU A 205 5.49 -19.35 -14.07
CA GLU A 205 5.11 -20.03 -15.31
C GLU A 205 6.00 -19.59 -16.48
N GLU A 206 6.28 -18.29 -16.62
CA GLU A 206 7.18 -17.74 -17.64
C GLU A 206 8.60 -18.31 -17.54
N ILE A 207 9.14 -18.43 -16.32
CA ILE A 207 10.45 -19.02 -16.09
C ILE A 207 10.46 -20.51 -16.47
N ARG A 208 9.37 -21.25 -16.19
CA ARG A 208 9.24 -22.68 -16.50
C ARG A 208 9.03 -22.97 -17.98
N ALA A 209 8.32 -22.10 -18.71
CA ALA A 209 7.97 -22.30 -20.12
C ALA A 209 9.20 -22.48 -21.04
N GLY A 210 10.35 -21.90 -20.66
CA GLY A 210 11.64 -22.15 -21.31
C GLY A 210 11.82 -21.48 -22.68
N LYS A 211 11.11 -21.92 -23.72
CA LYS A 211 11.07 -21.28 -25.06
C LYS A 211 9.70 -20.61 -25.25
N ASN A 212 9.66 -19.50 -26.01
CA ASN A 212 8.46 -18.68 -26.27
C ASN A 212 7.85 -17.99 -25.03
N ARG A 213 8.71 -17.40 -24.19
CA ARG A 213 8.29 -16.64 -23.01
C ARG A 213 8.02 -15.19 -23.39
N SER A 214 6.91 -14.65 -22.91
CA SER A 214 6.52 -13.26 -23.08
C SER A 214 7.32 -12.30 -22.19
N MET A 215 7.69 -12.73 -20.98
CA MET A 215 8.32 -11.88 -19.94
C MET A 215 7.50 -10.61 -19.65
N GLN A 216 6.18 -10.79 -19.59
CA GLN A 216 5.16 -9.76 -19.42
C GLN A 216 4.47 -9.83 -18.04
N SER A 217 4.84 -10.78 -17.18
CA SER A 217 4.36 -10.79 -15.80
C SER A 217 4.61 -9.47 -15.06
N ALA A 218 3.76 -9.16 -14.08
CA ALA A 218 3.92 -7.99 -13.22
C ALA A 218 5.31 -7.94 -12.57
N TYR A 219 5.83 -9.10 -12.13
CA TYR A 219 7.20 -9.25 -11.64
C TYR A 219 8.25 -8.86 -12.71
N ALA A 220 8.13 -9.37 -13.94
CA ALA A 220 9.07 -9.05 -15.01
C ALA A 220 9.05 -7.55 -15.38
N HIS A 221 7.88 -6.90 -15.31
CA HIS A 221 7.77 -5.45 -15.46
C HIS A 221 8.47 -4.69 -14.33
N ALA A 222 8.20 -5.04 -13.06
CA ALA A 222 8.81 -4.40 -11.90
C ALA A 222 10.34 -4.57 -11.89
N LEU A 223 10.82 -5.75 -12.29
CA LEU A 223 12.25 -6.06 -12.36
C LEU A 223 12.94 -5.25 -13.46
N ARG A 224 12.35 -5.14 -14.65
CA ARG A 224 12.89 -4.29 -15.73
C ARG A 224 12.98 -2.81 -15.34
N LEU A 225 11.96 -2.31 -14.64
CA LEU A 225 11.97 -0.94 -14.11
C LEU A 225 13.15 -0.73 -13.16
N SER A 226 13.35 -1.66 -12.22
CA SER A 226 14.44 -1.62 -11.23
C SER A 226 15.82 -1.69 -11.90
N LEU A 227 16.00 -2.57 -12.90
CA LEU A 227 17.23 -2.67 -13.69
C LEU A 227 17.54 -1.36 -14.46
N SER A 228 16.52 -0.73 -15.02
CA SER A 228 16.67 0.53 -15.76
C SER A 228 17.14 1.68 -14.85
N GLN A 229 16.56 1.79 -13.65
CA GLN A 229 16.93 2.80 -12.66
C GLN A 229 18.37 2.63 -12.15
N ARG A 230 18.82 1.39 -11.96
CA ARG A 230 20.20 1.07 -11.58
C ARG A 230 21.20 1.48 -12.66
N CYS A 231 20.91 1.19 -13.93
CA CYS A 231 21.77 1.61 -15.04
C CYS A 231 21.91 3.14 -15.14
N GLN A 232 20.84 3.90 -14.87
CA GLN A 232 20.90 5.37 -14.87
C GLN A 232 21.73 5.92 -13.69
N SER A 233 21.64 5.28 -12.53
CA SER A 233 22.40 5.67 -11.32
C SER A 233 23.91 5.43 -11.51
N SER A 234 24.29 4.32 -12.16
CA SER A 234 25.69 4.01 -12.49
C SER A 234 26.32 4.97 -13.51
N ILE A 235 25.51 5.63 -14.36
CA ILE A 235 25.99 6.64 -15.32
C ILE A 235 26.25 7.99 -14.62
N LEU A 236 25.48 8.33 -13.59
CA LEU A 236 25.64 9.58 -12.84
C LEU A 236 26.86 9.55 -11.90
N GLU A 237 27.26 8.39 -11.36
CA GLU A 237 28.45 8.27 -10.52
C GLU A 237 29.77 8.40 -11.30
N VAL A 238 29.77 8.10 -12.61
CA VAL A 238 30.98 8.22 -13.47
C VAL A 238 31.25 9.66 -13.90
N HIS A 239 30.27 10.56 -13.82
CA HIS A 239 30.42 11.97 -14.20
C HIS A 239 30.81 12.91 -13.04
N HIS A 240 31.05 12.36 -11.84
CA HIS A 240 31.48 13.12 -10.66
C HIS A 240 32.89 12.75 -10.14
N VAL A 241 33.70 12.04 -10.94
CA VAL A 241 35.12 11.78 -10.67
C VAL A 241 36.01 12.60 -11.58
#